data_AF-A0A2S5V0G4-F1
#
_entry.id   AF-A0A2S5V0G4-F1
#
_cell.length_a   1.000
_cell.length_b   1.000
_cell.length_c   1.000
_cell.angle_alpha   90.00
_cell.angle_beta   90.00
_cell.angle_gamma   90.00
#
_symmetry.space_group_name_H-M   'P 1'
#
loop_
_entity.id
_entity.type
_entity.pdbx_description
1 polymer ?
#
loop_
_entity_poly.entity_id
_entity_poly.type
_entity_poly.pdbx_seq_one_letter_code
_entity_poly.pdbx_strand_id
1 'polypeptide(L)'
;MSSTPTQSAIEAFDAVDLIKAKRDGRALSTPEIDWLISRYANGYVGDEQMAAMAMAIFLNGMERTEIRDMTLAMIASGERMNFDGLGKVTVDKHSTGGVGDKITLPLMPLVASFGVAVPQLSGRGLGHTGGTLDKLEAIPGWRAELSNEEMFTLLQEIGGVICAAGAGLAPADKKLYALRDITGTVECIPLIASSIMSKKIAEGTDSLVLDVKFGSGSFMGDIERSRALAETMVALGEDAGVRTSALLTNMNVPLGLAIGNANEVRESVEVLAGGGPADVVELTVELAREMLRLAGKPDADVEGALKNGAAMDVWRRWVSAQDGDPDGVLPVARETHEVRADRDGVLVRQEALPFGIAAWRLGAGRARKQDPVIHSAGIDLVAKPGDAVKKGDVLFTLSAEDAARFPRALDALEGAYEIGDAGSEILTGGPLIAGRVGAE
;
A
#
# COMPACT_ATOMS: atom_id res chain seq x y z
N MET A 1 -50.04 6.79 19.80
CA MET A 1 -49.96 6.22 18.43
C MET A 1 -48.97 5.09 18.49
N SER A 2 -49.47 3.86 18.29
CA SER A 2 -48.72 2.62 18.43
C SER A 2 -47.67 2.51 17.33
N SER A 3 -46.40 2.31 17.70
CA SER A 3 -45.32 1.95 16.79
C SER A 3 -45.57 0.52 16.31
N THR A 4 -45.96 0.37 15.06
CA THR A 4 -46.04 -0.93 14.39
C THR A 4 -44.65 -1.57 14.41
N PRO A 5 -44.48 -2.82 14.86
CA PRO A 5 -43.23 -3.53 14.66
C PRO A 5 -43.05 -3.70 13.15
N THR A 6 -41.94 -3.21 12.60
CA THR A 6 -41.51 -3.59 11.25
C THR A 6 -41.45 -5.11 11.21
N GLN A 7 -42.34 -5.72 10.44
CA GLN A 7 -42.32 -7.14 10.14
C GLN A 7 -40.93 -7.47 9.59
N SER A 8 -40.17 -8.29 10.33
CA SER A 8 -38.90 -8.85 9.85
C SER A 8 -39.19 -9.61 8.56
N ALA A 9 -38.64 -9.13 7.45
CA ALA A 9 -38.73 -9.83 6.17
C ALA A 9 -38.04 -11.19 6.32
N ILE A 10 -38.67 -12.25 5.81
CA ILE A 10 -38.09 -13.60 5.81
C ILE A 10 -36.79 -13.54 4.99
N GLU A 11 -35.67 -13.93 5.60
CA GLU A 11 -34.39 -13.99 4.92
C GLU A 11 -34.38 -15.10 3.87
N ALA A 12 -33.76 -14.84 2.72
CA ALA A 12 -33.69 -15.80 1.61
C ALA A 12 -32.64 -16.90 1.83
N PHE A 13 -31.67 -16.65 2.72
CA PHE A 13 -30.54 -17.54 3.00
C PHE A 13 -30.20 -17.54 4.49
N ASP A 14 -29.45 -18.54 4.93
CA ASP A 14 -28.91 -18.68 6.28
C ASP A 14 -27.39 -18.72 6.25
N ALA A 15 -26.74 -17.89 7.08
CA ALA A 15 -25.27 -17.81 7.11
C ALA A 15 -24.62 -19.18 7.38
N VAL A 16 -25.21 -19.98 8.26
CA VAL A 16 -24.71 -21.32 8.60
C VAL A 16 -24.72 -22.26 7.40
N ASP A 17 -25.72 -22.18 6.53
CA ASP A 17 -25.81 -23.05 5.35
C ASP A 17 -24.85 -22.60 4.25
N LEU A 18 -24.63 -21.29 4.10
CA LEU A 18 -23.57 -20.77 3.22
C LEU A 18 -22.18 -21.16 3.71
N ILE A 19 -21.93 -21.10 5.03
CA ILE A 19 -20.66 -21.53 5.63
C ILE A 19 -20.43 -23.03 5.38
N LYS A 20 -21.43 -23.90 5.62
CA LYS A 20 -21.33 -25.34 5.33
C LYS A 20 -21.04 -25.58 3.86
N ALA A 21 -21.75 -24.89 2.97
CA ALA A 21 -21.53 -24.99 1.55
C ALA A 21 -20.08 -24.67 1.14
N LYS A 22 -19.56 -23.52 1.57
CA LYS A 22 -18.19 -23.10 1.24
C LYS A 22 -17.15 -24.00 1.91
N ARG A 23 -17.39 -24.43 3.16
CA ARG A 23 -16.55 -25.40 3.88
C ARG A 23 -16.46 -26.73 3.14
N ASP A 24 -17.56 -27.18 2.54
CA ASP A 24 -17.65 -28.46 1.81
C ASP A 24 -17.28 -28.30 0.31
N GLY A 25 -16.67 -27.18 -0.07
CA GLY A 25 -16.13 -26.94 -1.41
C GLY A 25 -17.15 -26.50 -2.46
N ARG A 26 -18.40 -26.19 -2.08
CA ARG A 26 -19.41 -25.67 -3.01
C ARG A 26 -19.16 -24.20 -3.30
N ALA A 27 -19.20 -23.83 -4.59
CA ALA A 27 -19.26 -22.44 -5.01
C ALA A 27 -20.60 -21.79 -4.60
N LEU A 28 -20.53 -20.58 -4.06
CA LEU A 28 -21.68 -19.75 -3.76
C LEU A 28 -22.15 -19.05 -5.05
N SER A 29 -23.47 -18.94 -5.19
CA SER A 29 -24.10 -18.18 -6.26
C SER A 29 -24.10 -16.68 -5.97
N THR A 30 -24.26 -15.85 -7.00
CA THR A 30 -24.34 -14.37 -6.86
C THR A 30 -25.35 -13.94 -5.80
N PRO A 31 -26.60 -14.44 -5.76
CA PRO A 31 -27.55 -14.04 -4.73
C PRO A 31 -27.14 -14.43 -3.31
N GLU A 32 -26.44 -15.54 -3.13
CA GLU A 32 -25.91 -15.98 -1.82
C GLU A 32 -24.80 -15.03 -1.34
N ILE A 33 -23.91 -14.61 -2.25
CA ILE A 33 -22.82 -13.69 -1.95
C ILE A 33 -23.35 -12.28 -1.65
N ASP A 34 -24.26 -11.77 -2.48
CA ASP A 34 -24.88 -10.46 -2.29
C ASP A 34 -25.58 -10.39 -0.93
N TRP A 35 -26.34 -11.44 -0.59
CA TRP A 35 -27.01 -11.54 0.70
C TRP A 35 -25.99 -11.56 1.85
N LEU A 36 -24.97 -12.42 1.77
CA LEU A 36 -23.97 -12.57 2.82
C LEU A 36 -23.27 -11.24 3.11
N ILE A 37 -22.79 -10.55 2.07
CA ILE A 37 -22.04 -9.29 2.21
C ILE A 37 -22.96 -8.18 2.70
N SER A 38 -24.17 -8.05 2.16
CA SER A 38 -25.15 -7.05 2.60
C SER A 38 -25.54 -7.25 4.07
N ARG A 39 -25.84 -8.50 4.47
CA ARG A 39 -26.21 -8.85 5.84
C ARG A 39 -25.03 -8.76 6.81
N TYR A 40 -23.80 -8.97 6.35
CA TYR A 40 -22.64 -8.70 7.18
C TYR A 40 -22.42 -7.19 7.39
N ALA A 41 -22.61 -6.39 6.35
CA ALA A 41 -22.47 -4.94 6.41
C ALA A 41 -23.47 -4.28 7.38
N ASN A 42 -24.73 -4.73 7.38
CA ASN A 42 -25.76 -4.22 8.28
C ASN A 42 -25.81 -4.88 9.68
N GLY A 43 -24.91 -5.83 9.95
CA GLY A 43 -24.77 -6.46 11.26
C GLY A 43 -25.73 -7.63 11.54
N TYR A 44 -26.52 -8.07 10.57
CA TYR A 44 -27.32 -9.29 10.69
C TYR A 44 -26.47 -10.56 10.76
N VAL A 45 -25.44 -10.67 9.90
CA VAL A 45 -24.43 -11.72 10.01
C VAL A 45 -23.39 -11.29 11.04
N GLY A 46 -23.21 -12.13 12.07
CA GLY A 46 -22.27 -11.89 13.17
C GLY A 46 -20.81 -12.06 12.74
N ASP A 47 -19.89 -11.47 13.50
CA ASP A 47 -18.45 -11.58 13.23
C ASP A 47 -17.95 -13.03 13.34
N GLU A 48 -18.50 -13.82 14.26
CA GLU A 48 -18.20 -15.24 14.39
C GLU A 48 -18.62 -16.06 13.16
N GLN A 49 -19.75 -15.71 12.54
CA GLN A 49 -20.21 -16.36 11.31
C GLN A 49 -19.34 -15.96 10.12
N MET A 50 -19.03 -14.67 10.01
CA MET A 50 -18.19 -14.17 8.92
C MET A 50 -16.73 -14.65 9.07
N ALA A 51 -16.22 -14.84 10.29
CA ALA A 51 -14.91 -15.43 10.54
C ALA A 51 -14.86 -16.90 10.09
N ALA A 52 -15.92 -17.66 10.39
CA ALA A 52 -16.05 -19.04 9.91
C ALA A 52 -16.12 -19.11 8.37
N MET A 53 -16.84 -18.18 7.73
CA MET A 53 -16.86 -18.06 6.27
C MET A 53 -15.47 -17.69 5.71
N ALA A 54 -14.79 -16.71 6.29
CA ALA A 54 -13.45 -16.29 5.87
C ALA A 54 -12.44 -17.43 5.96
N MET A 55 -12.50 -18.24 7.03
CA MET A 55 -11.68 -19.44 7.16
C MET A 55 -12.06 -20.53 6.14
N ALA A 56 -13.35 -20.72 5.85
CA ALA A 56 -13.79 -21.64 4.81
C ALA A 56 -13.28 -21.22 3.42
N ILE A 57 -13.28 -19.92 3.11
CA ILE A 57 -12.67 -19.35 1.90
C ILE A 57 -11.15 -19.52 1.91
N PHE A 58 -10.49 -19.30 3.05
CA PHE A 58 -9.04 -19.49 3.18
C PHE A 58 -8.61 -20.93 2.85
N LEU A 59 -9.37 -21.92 3.32
CA LEU A 59 -9.05 -23.34 3.14
C LEU A 59 -9.47 -23.89 1.78
N ASN A 60 -10.58 -23.42 1.20
CA ASN A 60 -11.16 -23.99 -0.03
C ASN A 60 -11.09 -23.06 -1.25
N GLY A 61 -10.63 -21.82 -1.09
CA GLY A 61 -10.60 -20.83 -2.14
C GLY A 61 -11.98 -20.36 -2.60
N MET A 62 -11.98 -19.68 -3.73
CA MET A 62 -13.17 -19.18 -4.43
C MET A 62 -12.95 -19.29 -5.93
N GLU A 63 -14.01 -19.65 -6.65
CA GLU A 63 -14.02 -19.56 -8.11
C GLU A 63 -13.99 -18.11 -8.56
N ARG A 64 -13.47 -17.85 -9.76
CA ARG A 64 -13.33 -16.48 -10.29
C ARG A 64 -14.64 -15.68 -10.27
N THR A 65 -15.76 -16.32 -10.57
CA THR A 65 -17.09 -15.66 -10.52
C THR A 65 -17.46 -15.24 -9.10
N GLU A 66 -17.12 -16.06 -8.09
CA GLU A 66 -17.39 -15.71 -6.70
C GLU A 66 -16.53 -14.52 -6.24
N ILE A 67 -15.26 -14.47 -6.66
CA ILE A 67 -14.37 -13.34 -6.33
C ILE A 67 -14.93 -12.05 -6.91
N ARG A 68 -15.36 -12.08 -8.17
CA ARG A 68 -16.03 -10.95 -8.84
C ARG A 68 -17.28 -10.53 -8.08
N ASP A 69 -18.18 -11.46 -7.81
CA ASP A 69 -19.47 -11.16 -7.17
C ASP A 69 -19.26 -10.62 -5.75
N MET A 70 -18.29 -11.15 -5.00
CA MET A 70 -17.94 -10.63 -3.67
C MET A 70 -17.37 -9.22 -3.75
N THR A 71 -16.54 -8.94 -4.75
CA THR A 71 -15.99 -7.59 -4.98
C THR A 71 -17.11 -6.61 -5.30
N LEU A 72 -18.02 -6.95 -6.22
CA LEU A 72 -19.16 -6.12 -6.58
C LEU A 72 -20.11 -5.87 -5.41
N ALA A 73 -20.40 -6.90 -4.61
CA ALA A 73 -21.23 -6.78 -3.41
C ALA A 73 -20.57 -5.87 -2.34
N MET A 74 -19.24 -5.95 -2.17
CA MET A 74 -18.51 -5.05 -1.27
C MET A 74 -18.57 -3.60 -1.75
N ILE A 75 -18.44 -3.36 -3.06
CA ILE A 75 -18.58 -2.01 -3.62
C ILE A 75 -20.01 -1.50 -3.40
N ALA A 76 -21.02 -2.32 -3.66
CA ALA A 76 -22.43 -1.98 -3.48
C ALA A 76 -22.84 -1.75 -2.02
N SER A 77 -21.98 -2.10 -1.05
CA SER A 77 -22.25 -1.86 0.37
C SER A 77 -22.13 -0.40 0.79
N GLY A 78 -21.56 0.46 -0.06
CA GLY A 78 -21.26 1.85 0.28
C GLY A 78 -21.41 2.83 -0.89
N GLU A 79 -20.79 3.99 -0.73
CA GLU A 79 -20.75 5.05 -1.71
C GLU A 79 -19.71 4.76 -2.79
N ARG A 80 -19.87 5.40 -3.95
CA ARG A 80 -18.85 5.49 -4.99
C ARG A 80 -18.54 6.96 -5.25
N MET A 81 -17.27 7.27 -5.43
CA MET A 81 -16.87 8.59 -5.89
C MET A 81 -17.18 8.73 -7.38
N ASN A 82 -17.39 9.97 -7.82
CA ASN A 82 -17.59 10.30 -9.22
C ASN A 82 -16.76 11.55 -9.56
N PHE A 83 -15.92 11.43 -10.58
CA PHE A 83 -15.08 12.51 -11.10
C PHE A 83 -15.55 13.04 -12.46
N ASP A 84 -16.79 12.72 -12.86
CA ASP A 84 -17.45 13.35 -14.00
C ASP A 84 -17.38 14.87 -13.90
N GLY A 85 -16.96 15.52 -14.98
CA GLY A 85 -16.82 16.98 -15.04
C GLY A 85 -15.46 17.52 -14.57
N LEU A 86 -14.54 16.68 -14.10
CA LEU A 86 -13.18 17.11 -13.71
C LEU A 86 -12.35 17.64 -14.91
N GLY A 87 -12.67 17.20 -16.12
CA GLY A 87 -11.98 17.60 -17.35
C GLY A 87 -10.56 17.02 -17.49
N LYS A 88 -10.19 16.05 -16.65
CA LYS A 88 -8.92 15.32 -16.67
C LYS A 88 -9.19 13.83 -16.55
N VAL A 89 -8.34 13.02 -17.20
CA VAL A 89 -8.33 11.56 -16.99
C VAL A 89 -7.78 11.28 -15.60
N THR A 90 -8.42 10.35 -14.90
CA THR A 90 -8.01 9.90 -13.58
C THR A 90 -7.20 8.61 -13.64
N VAL A 91 -6.11 8.56 -12.88
CA VAL A 91 -5.32 7.35 -12.69
C VAL A 91 -4.85 7.26 -11.25
N ASP A 92 -4.99 6.08 -10.65
CA ASP A 92 -4.52 5.81 -9.30
C ASP A 92 -3.47 4.69 -9.29
N LYS A 93 -2.71 4.61 -8.20
CA LYS A 93 -1.79 3.49 -7.93
C LYS A 93 -2.13 2.85 -6.58
N HIS A 94 -2.19 1.53 -6.54
CA HIS A 94 -2.23 0.79 -5.27
C HIS A 94 -1.02 -0.12 -5.14
N SER A 95 -0.38 -0.11 -3.98
CA SER A 95 0.68 -1.08 -3.63
C SER A 95 0.12 -2.07 -2.63
N THR A 96 0.47 -3.35 -2.77
CA THR A 96 0.17 -4.35 -1.74
C THR A 96 0.91 -4.09 -0.43
N GLY A 97 1.85 -3.13 -0.39
CA GLY A 97 2.62 -2.75 0.79
C GLY A 97 3.99 -3.42 0.83
N GLY A 98 4.98 -2.69 1.37
CA GLY A 98 6.36 -3.14 1.48
C GLY A 98 7.18 -2.23 2.39
N VAL A 99 8.38 -2.70 2.77
CA VAL A 99 9.28 -1.97 3.67
C VAL A 99 10.07 -0.92 2.89
N GLY A 100 9.98 0.33 3.33
CA GLY A 100 10.52 1.47 2.57
C GLY A 100 9.73 1.76 1.30
N ASP A 101 8.45 1.38 1.19
CA ASP A 101 7.65 1.73 0.01
C ASP A 101 7.10 3.17 0.11
N LYS A 102 7.93 4.16 -0.23
CA LYS A 102 7.55 5.59 -0.26
C LYS A 102 7.04 6.07 -1.61
N ILE A 103 6.92 5.19 -2.61
CA ILE A 103 6.74 5.54 -4.02
C ILE A 103 5.57 6.48 -4.27
N THR A 104 4.48 6.36 -3.52
CA THR A 104 3.31 7.25 -3.69
C THR A 104 3.66 8.74 -3.56
N LEU A 105 4.63 9.10 -2.70
CA LEU A 105 5.01 10.48 -2.42
C LEU A 105 5.64 11.17 -3.64
N PRO A 106 6.68 10.62 -4.31
CA PRO A 106 7.20 11.20 -5.54
C PRO A 106 6.33 10.89 -6.78
N LEU A 107 5.61 9.77 -6.80
CA LEU A 107 4.82 9.34 -7.96
C LEU A 107 3.63 10.26 -8.25
N MET A 108 2.85 10.60 -7.23
CA MET A 108 1.65 11.44 -7.38
C MET A 108 1.98 12.79 -8.06
N PRO A 109 2.92 13.62 -7.53
CA PRO A 109 3.22 14.91 -8.14
C PRO A 109 3.89 14.76 -9.51
N LEU A 110 4.66 13.70 -9.74
CA LEU A 110 5.24 13.41 -11.05
C LEU A 110 4.16 13.16 -12.11
N VAL A 111 3.20 12.27 -11.84
CA VAL A 111 2.10 11.98 -12.79
C VAL A 111 1.20 13.21 -12.98
N ALA A 112 0.87 13.91 -11.90
CA ALA A 112 0.06 15.12 -11.95
C ALA A 112 0.71 16.25 -12.78
N SER A 113 2.05 16.30 -12.88
CA SER A 113 2.77 17.27 -13.72
C SER A 113 2.46 17.15 -15.22
N PHE A 114 1.92 16.00 -15.67
CA PHE A 114 1.50 15.76 -17.06
C PHE A 114 0.04 16.12 -17.34
N GLY A 115 -0.64 16.75 -16.39
CA GLY A 115 -2.05 17.16 -16.50
C GLY A 115 -3.04 16.01 -16.32
N VAL A 116 -2.61 14.92 -15.69
CA VAL A 116 -3.46 13.78 -15.30
C VAL A 116 -3.90 13.98 -13.85
N ALA A 117 -5.11 13.53 -13.50
CA ALA A 117 -5.63 13.61 -12.14
C ALA A 117 -5.31 12.34 -11.33
N VAL A 118 -4.78 12.50 -10.12
CA VAL A 118 -4.42 11.39 -9.22
C VAL A 118 -5.23 11.46 -7.92
N PRO A 119 -6.41 10.82 -7.84
CA PRO A 119 -7.28 10.80 -6.66
C PRO A 119 -6.84 9.73 -5.64
N GLN A 120 -5.64 9.87 -5.08
CA GLN A 120 -5.04 8.81 -4.26
C GLN A 120 -5.67 8.76 -2.87
N LEU A 121 -6.55 7.77 -2.63
CA LEU A 121 -6.93 7.42 -1.28
C LEU A 121 -5.89 6.47 -0.68
N SER A 122 -5.44 6.80 0.52
CA SER A 122 -4.37 6.10 1.23
C SER A 122 -4.79 5.72 2.64
N GLY A 123 -4.11 4.70 3.17
CA GLY A 123 -4.27 4.22 4.53
C GLY A 123 -3.13 4.68 5.45
N ARG A 124 -3.42 4.64 6.75
CA ARG A 124 -2.41 4.59 7.81
C ARG A 124 -1.93 3.15 7.97
N GLY A 125 -0.69 2.98 8.40
CA GLY A 125 -0.03 1.68 8.52
C GLY A 125 -0.48 0.91 9.77
N LEU A 126 -0.53 -0.42 9.63
CA LEU A 126 -0.63 -1.39 10.72
C LEU A 126 0.53 -2.39 10.57
N GLY A 127 1.24 -2.67 11.65
CA GLY A 127 2.40 -3.56 11.60
C GLY A 127 3.62 -2.94 10.92
N HIS A 128 4.28 -3.71 10.04
CA HIS A 128 5.65 -3.47 9.60
C HIS A 128 5.79 -2.70 8.27
N THR A 129 4.74 -2.56 7.47
CA THR A 129 4.82 -1.97 6.12
C THR A 129 4.69 -0.44 6.09
N GLY A 130 4.53 0.22 7.23
CA GLY A 130 4.26 1.66 7.31
C GLY A 130 2.97 2.07 6.57
N GLY A 131 2.59 3.35 6.65
CA GLY A 131 1.44 3.90 5.93
C GLY A 131 1.81 5.17 5.18
N THR A 132 1.24 5.39 3.99
CA THR A 132 1.49 6.63 3.23
C THR A 132 1.04 7.86 4.01
N LEU A 133 -0.09 7.79 4.71
CA LEU A 133 -0.58 8.91 5.51
C LEU A 133 0.33 9.21 6.71
N ASP A 134 0.92 8.19 7.34
CA ASP A 134 1.83 8.38 8.49
C ASP A 134 3.13 9.08 8.08
N LYS A 135 3.61 8.78 6.87
CA LYS A 135 4.76 9.47 6.28
C LYS A 135 4.43 10.95 6.10
N LEU A 136 3.29 11.27 5.48
CA LEU A 136 2.88 12.65 5.21
C LEU A 136 2.53 13.44 6.47
N GLU A 137 2.02 12.79 7.52
CA GLU A 137 1.80 13.40 8.84
C GLU A 137 3.12 13.79 9.55
N ALA A 138 4.28 13.41 9.02
CA ALA A 138 5.58 13.95 9.45
C ALA A 138 5.84 15.38 8.93
N ILE A 139 5.11 15.82 7.90
CA ILE A 139 5.23 17.18 7.34
C ILE A 139 4.47 18.14 8.29
N PRO A 140 5.12 19.20 8.81
CA PRO A 140 4.46 20.15 9.69
C PRO A 140 3.21 20.76 9.06
N GLY A 141 2.07 20.67 9.75
CA GLY A 141 0.79 21.26 9.33
C GLY A 141 -0.03 20.42 8.35
N TRP A 142 0.55 19.39 7.73
CA TRP A 142 -0.16 18.62 6.70
C TRP A 142 -1.36 17.87 7.27
N ARG A 143 -2.48 17.85 6.52
CA ARG A 143 -3.70 17.13 6.91
C ARG A 143 -4.09 16.03 5.93
N ALA A 144 -4.55 14.90 6.47
CA ALA A 144 -5.06 13.77 5.71
C ALA A 144 -6.56 13.84 5.38
N GLU A 145 -7.34 14.59 6.16
CA GLU A 145 -8.80 14.61 6.08
C GLU A 145 -9.27 15.77 5.20
N LEU A 146 -9.95 15.42 4.12
CA LEU A 146 -10.55 16.35 3.16
C LEU A 146 -12.02 16.00 2.96
N SER A 147 -12.84 17.02 2.72
CA SER A 147 -14.17 16.83 2.15
C SER A 147 -14.09 16.47 0.67
N ASN A 148 -15.17 15.91 0.11
CA ASN A 148 -15.24 15.59 -1.32
C ASN A 148 -15.09 16.84 -2.20
N GLU A 149 -15.58 18.00 -1.75
CA GLU A 149 -15.47 19.28 -2.47
C GLU A 149 -14.02 19.78 -2.52
N GLU A 150 -13.32 19.73 -1.39
CA GLU A 150 -11.89 20.06 -1.34
C GLU A 150 -11.08 19.13 -2.23
N MET A 151 -11.34 17.82 -2.15
CA MET A 151 -10.67 16.82 -2.99
C MET A 151 -10.85 17.13 -4.48
N PHE A 152 -12.08 17.39 -4.91
CA PHE A 152 -12.39 17.72 -6.31
C PHE A 152 -11.67 19.00 -6.75
N THR A 153 -11.66 20.03 -5.90
CA THR A 153 -10.95 21.30 -6.16
C THR A 153 -9.45 21.07 -6.36
N LEU A 154 -8.80 20.31 -5.47
CA LEU A 154 -7.37 20.02 -5.58
C LEU A 154 -7.03 19.20 -6.84
N LEU A 155 -7.86 18.24 -7.22
CA LEU A 155 -7.70 17.49 -8.46
C LEU A 155 -7.81 18.41 -9.69
N GLN A 156 -8.74 19.36 -9.66
CA GLN A 156 -8.94 20.30 -10.75
C GLN A 156 -7.77 21.29 -10.88
N GLU A 157 -7.31 21.87 -9.79
CA GLU A 157 -6.29 22.93 -9.80
C GLU A 157 -4.86 22.40 -9.83
N ILE A 158 -4.58 21.32 -9.12
CA ILE A 158 -3.22 20.80 -8.91
C ILE A 158 -2.97 19.55 -9.75
N GLY A 159 -3.98 18.69 -9.89
CA GLY A 159 -3.88 17.41 -10.59
C GLY A 159 -3.67 16.22 -9.65
N GLY A 160 -3.59 16.41 -8.33
CA GLY A 160 -3.40 15.29 -7.43
C GLY A 160 -3.70 15.62 -5.99
N VAL A 161 -4.04 14.58 -5.23
CA VAL A 161 -4.39 14.64 -3.82
C VAL A 161 -4.02 13.32 -3.16
N ILE A 162 -3.57 13.35 -1.90
CA ILE A 162 -3.46 12.14 -1.07
C ILE A 162 -4.24 12.38 0.20
N CYS A 163 -5.25 11.56 0.48
CA CYS A 163 -6.09 11.73 1.66
C CYS A 163 -6.59 10.40 2.22
N ALA A 164 -7.16 10.46 3.43
CA ALA A 164 -7.79 9.31 4.04
C ALA A 164 -9.08 8.92 3.32
N ALA A 165 -9.31 7.62 3.17
CA ALA A 165 -10.57 7.13 2.60
C ALA A 165 -11.76 7.53 3.50
N GLY A 166 -12.81 8.07 2.88
CA GLY A 166 -14.07 8.37 3.55
C GLY A 166 -14.71 7.11 4.14
N ALA A 167 -15.44 7.26 5.25
CA ALA A 167 -16.04 6.12 5.95
C ALA A 167 -17.12 5.37 5.13
N GLY A 168 -17.65 6.00 4.08
CA GLY A 168 -18.69 5.46 3.20
C GLY A 168 -18.19 4.53 2.09
N LEU A 169 -16.88 4.46 1.82
CA LEU A 169 -16.34 3.62 0.75
C LEU A 169 -16.21 2.16 1.21
N ALA A 170 -16.91 1.25 0.51
CA ALA A 170 -16.90 -0.20 0.77
C ALA A 170 -16.92 -0.60 2.26
N PRO A 171 -17.94 -0.18 3.06
CA PRO A 171 -17.99 -0.43 4.50
C PRO A 171 -17.98 -1.91 4.88
N ALA A 172 -18.50 -2.80 4.01
CA ALA A 172 -18.40 -4.24 4.22
C ALA A 172 -16.96 -4.73 4.23
N ASP A 173 -16.12 -4.22 3.32
CA ASP A 173 -14.69 -4.53 3.28
C ASP A 173 -13.99 -4.06 4.56
N LYS A 174 -14.25 -2.82 4.99
CA LYS A 174 -13.65 -2.28 6.23
C LYS A 174 -13.91 -3.20 7.43
N LYS A 175 -15.13 -3.72 7.56
CA LYS A 175 -15.52 -4.65 8.63
C LYS A 175 -14.81 -6.00 8.46
N LEU A 176 -14.81 -6.56 7.24
CA LEU A 176 -14.20 -7.86 6.95
C LEU A 176 -12.67 -7.82 7.09
N TYR A 177 -12.02 -6.76 6.64
CA TYR A 177 -10.57 -6.58 6.79
C TYR A 177 -10.16 -6.58 8.27
N ALA A 178 -10.88 -5.81 9.11
CA ALA A 178 -10.63 -5.78 10.55
C ALA A 178 -10.79 -7.17 11.20
N LEU A 179 -11.78 -7.96 10.73
CA LEU A 179 -11.98 -9.33 11.19
C LEU A 179 -10.85 -10.26 10.71
N ARG A 180 -10.42 -10.15 9.45
CA ARG A 180 -9.34 -10.96 8.87
C ARG A 180 -8.02 -10.80 9.60
N ASP A 181 -7.71 -9.56 9.99
CA ASP A 181 -6.48 -9.17 10.70
C ASP A 181 -6.34 -9.89 12.07
N ILE A 182 -7.46 -10.22 12.73
CA ILE A 182 -7.47 -10.90 14.03
C ILE A 182 -7.84 -12.38 13.97
N THR A 183 -8.11 -12.93 12.79
CA THR A 183 -8.55 -14.33 12.60
C THR A 183 -7.57 -15.16 11.76
N GLY A 184 -6.43 -14.59 11.36
CA GLY A 184 -5.42 -15.31 10.56
C GLY A 184 -5.90 -15.63 9.14
N THR A 185 -6.76 -14.79 8.56
CA THR A 185 -7.35 -15.01 7.22
C THR A 185 -6.98 -13.89 6.23
N VAL A 186 -5.89 -13.16 6.49
CA VAL A 186 -5.41 -12.09 5.60
C VAL A 186 -4.82 -12.66 4.31
N GLU A 187 -3.92 -13.66 4.40
CA GLU A 187 -3.06 -14.19 3.32
C GLU A 187 -3.79 -15.09 2.29
N CYS A 188 -4.98 -14.68 1.84
CA CYS A 188 -5.84 -15.42 0.92
C CYS A 188 -6.15 -14.57 -0.32
N ILE A 189 -5.75 -15.04 -1.52
CA ILE A 189 -5.88 -14.29 -2.77
C ILE A 189 -7.31 -13.78 -3.02
N PRO A 190 -8.37 -14.62 -2.98
CA PRO A 190 -9.75 -14.15 -3.09
C PRO A 190 -10.09 -12.99 -2.15
N LEU A 191 -9.71 -13.10 -0.87
CA LEU A 191 -10.04 -12.09 0.13
C LEU A 191 -9.21 -10.81 -0.03
N ILE A 192 -7.93 -10.94 -0.40
CA ILE A 192 -7.04 -9.79 -0.68
C ILE A 192 -7.53 -9.04 -1.92
N ALA A 193 -7.74 -9.76 -3.02
CA ALA A 193 -8.14 -9.17 -4.29
C ALA A 193 -9.47 -8.42 -4.17
N SER A 194 -10.51 -9.06 -3.62
CA SER A 194 -11.82 -8.41 -3.43
C SER A 194 -11.74 -7.24 -2.45
N SER A 195 -10.92 -7.35 -1.40
CA SER A 195 -10.72 -6.27 -0.43
C SER A 195 -10.08 -5.04 -1.08
N ILE A 196 -8.95 -5.22 -1.76
CA ILE A 196 -8.24 -4.12 -2.43
C ILE A 196 -9.10 -3.50 -3.52
N MET A 197 -9.61 -4.33 -4.43
CA MET A 197 -10.31 -3.86 -5.62
C MET A 197 -11.65 -3.24 -5.29
N SER A 198 -12.38 -3.71 -4.27
CA SER A 198 -13.64 -3.06 -3.89
C SER A 198 -13.46 -1.61 -3.47
N LYS A 199 -12.40 -1.29 -2.74
CA LYS A 199 -12.05 0.10 -2.40
C LYS A 199 -11.63 0.88 -3.65
N LYS A 200 -10.67 0.35 -4.39
CA LYS A 200 -10.06 1.04 -5.54
C LYS A 200 -11.04 1.28 -6.71
N ILE A 201 -12.01 0.40 -6.90
CA ILE A 201 -13.09 0.60 -7.86
C ILE A 201 -14.13 1.59 -7.33
N ALA A 202 -14.43 1.57 -6.03
CA ALA A 202 -15.34 2.54 -5.41
C ALA A 202 -14.78 3.98 -5.43
N GLU A 203 -13.47 4.13 -5.51
CA GLU A 203 -12.78 5.42 -5.71
C GLU A 203 -13.07 6.05 -7.08
N GLY A 204 -13.61 5.32 -8.06
CA GLY A 204 -14.14 5.91 -9.30
C GLY A 204 -13.08 6.42 -10.30
N THR A 205 -11.83 5.98 -10.18
CA THR A 205 -10.77 6.31 -11.16
C THR A 205 -11.01 5.61 -12.51
N ASP A 206 -10.62 6.25 -13.62
CA ASP A 206 -10.71 5.70 -14.97
C ASP A 206 -9.74 4.53 -15.18
N SER A 207 -8.61 4.58 -14.45
CA SER A 207 -7.55 3.58 -14.56
C SER A 207 -6.79 3.38 -13.25
N LEU A 208 -6.22 2.18 -13.11
CA LEU A 208 -5.53 1.74 -11.90
C LEU A 208 -4.25 0.96 -12.26
N VAL A 209 -3.13 1.34 -11.63
CA VAL A 209 -1.89 0.56 -11.66
C VAL A 209 -1.67 -0.12 -10.31
N LEU A 210 -1.43 -1.42 -10.34
CA LEU A 210 -1.20 -2.24 -9.15
C LEU A 210 0.28 -2.56 -9.02
N ASP A 211 0.89 -2.15 -7.92
CA ASP A 211 2.25 -2.51 -7.54
C ASP A 211 2.20 -3.70 -6.58
N VAL A 212 2.35 -4.91 -7.15
CA VAL A 212 2.19 -6.17 -6.42
C VAL A 212 3.56 -6.69 -6.02
N LYS A 213 3.84 -6.60 -4.72
CA LYS A 213 5.12 -7.00 -4.15
C LYS A 213 5.29 -8.53 -4.16
N PHE A 214 6.50 -9.01 -4.39
CA PHE A 214 6.92 -10.38 -4.11
C PHE A 214 8.20 -10.40 -3.25
N GLY A 215 8.52 -11.54 -2.63
CA GLY A 215 9.69 -11.68 -1.77
C GLY A 215 9.39 -11.52 -0.27
N SER A 216 10.45 -11.64 0.54
CA SER A 216 10.35 -11.76 2.00
C SER A 216 9.63 -10.63 2.73
N GLY A 217 9.65 -9.41 2.19
CA GLY A 217 8.93 -8.25 2.71
C GLY A 217 7.53 -8.02 2.12
N SER A 218 7.00 -8.99 1.37
CA SER A 218 5.66 -8.94 0.78
C SER A 218 4.68 -9.87 1.49
N PHE A 219 3.37 -9.61 1.35
CA PHE A 219 2.32 -10.48 1.90
C PHE A 219 2.29 -11.89 1.31
N MET A 220 2.68 -12.06 0.05
CA MET A 220 2.54 -13.34 -0.66
C MET A 220 3.81 -14.20 -0.59
N GLY A 221 4.97 -13.58 -0.38
CA GLY A 221 6.30 -14.21 -0.34
C GLY A 221 6.78 -14.71 -1.71
N ASP A 222 5.98 -15.57 -2.33
CA ASP A 222 6.26 -16.24 -3.60
C ASP A 222 5.79 -15.44 -4.83
N ILE A 223 6.63 -15.42 -5.88
CA ILE A 223 6.37 -14.64 -7.09
C ILE A 223 5.18 -15.19 -7.89
N GLU A 224 4.96 -16.50 -7.94
CA GLU A 224 3.84 -17.09 -8.68
C GLU A 224 2.51 -16.79 -7.98
N ARG A 225 2.49 -16.83 -6.65
CA ARG A 225 1.33 -16.36 -5.86
C ARG A 225 1.08 -14.86 -6.04
N SER A 226 2.12 -14.03 -6.08
CA SER A 226 2.00 -12.59 -6.38
C SER A 226 1.47 -12.36 -7.80
N ARG A 227 1.91 -13.14 -8.78
CA ARG A 227 1.39 -13.11 -10.16
C ARG A 227 -0.10 -13.47 -10.20
N ALA A 228 -0.51 -14.55 -9.54
CA ALA A 228 -1.91 -14.95 -9.47
C ALA A 228 -2.78 -13.88 -8.79
N LEU A 229 -2.27 -13.21 -7.75
CA LEU A 229 -2.95 -12.07 -7.13
C LEU A 229 -3.08 -10.90 -8.11
N ALA A 230 -2.01 -10.54 -8.82
CA ALA A 230 -2.01 -9.48 -9.82
C ALA A 230 -3.02 -9.76 -10.96
N GLU A 231 -3.00 -10.96 -11.52
CA GLU A 231 -3.95 -11.40 -12.57
C GLU A 231 -5.40 -11.34 -12.09
N THR A 232 -5.66 -11.78 -10.85
CA THR A 232 -6.99 -11.71 -10.24
C THR A 232 -7.46 -10.26 -10.11
N MET A 233 -6.62 -9.37 -9.58
CA MET A 233 -6.98 -7.96 -9.38
C MET A 233 -7.15 -7.21 -10.70
N VAL A 234 -6.28 -7.44 -11.69
CA VAL A 234 -6.44 -6.90 -13.05
C VAL A 234 -7.79 -7.32 -13.64
N ALA A 235 -8.13 -8.61 -13.57
CA ALA A 235 -9.38 -9.11 -14.12
C ALA A 235 -10.62 -8.52 -13.41
N LEU A 236 -10.55 -8.25 -12.10
CA LEU A 236 -11.62 -7.57 -11.36
C LEU A 236 -11.79 -6.10 -11.78
N GLY A 237 -10.69 -5.40 -12.07
CA GLY A 237 -10.73 -4.04 -12.59
C GLY A 237 -11.42 -3.98 -13.95
N GLU A 238 -11.03 -4.88 -14.87
CA GLU A 238 -11.65 -4.99 -16.19
C GLU A 238 -13.13 -5.37 -16.12
N ASP A 239 -13.53 -6.29 -15.24
CA ASP A 239 -14.95 -6.63 -15.01
C ASP A 239 -15.79 -5.41 -14.57
N ALA A 240 -15.16 -4.49 -13.84
CA ALA A 240 -15.79 -3.28 -13.33
C ALA A 240 -15.66 -2.06 -14.27
N GLY A 241 -15.03 -2.23 -15.44
CA GLY A 241 -14.81 -1.17 -16.42
C GLY A 241 -13.68 -0.19 -16.07
N VAL A 242 -12.78 -0.57 -15.15
CA VAL A 242 -11.60 0.23 -14.77
C VAL A 242 -10.38 -0.35 -15.47
N ARG A 243 -9.74 0.41 -16.36
CA ARG A 243 -8.53 -0.06 -17.07
C ARG A 243 -7.43 -0.35 -16.07
N THR A 244 -7.00 -1.61 -15.99
CA THR A 244 -6.11 -2.05 -14.92
C THR A 244 -4.88 -2.78 -15.44
N SER A 245 -3.74 -2.45 -14.86
CA SER A 245 -2.50 -3.19 -15.03
C SER A 245 -1.78 -3.37 -13.71
N ALA A 246 -0.79 -4.26 -13.70
CA ALA A 246 0.01 -4.52 -12.53
C ALA A 246 1.49 -4.69 -12.88
N LEU A 247 2.37 -4.23 -12.01
CA LEU A 247 3.78 -4.56 -11.99
C LEU A 247 4.07 -5.51 -10.83
N LEU A 248 4.84 -6.57 -11.09
CA LEU A 248 5.39 -7.46 -10.06
C LEU A 248 6.73 -6.91 -9.62
N THR A 249 6.83 -6.42 -8.38
CA THR A 249 8.03 -5.71 -7.90
C THR A 249 8.64 -6.37 -6.67
N ASN A 250 9.96 -6.33 -6.59
CA ASN A 250 10.72 -7.06 -5.59
C ASN A 250 10.71 -6.32 -4.25
N MET A 251 10.47 -7.06 -3.17
CA MET A 251 10.46 -6.61 -1.79
C MET A 251 11.26 -7.56 -0.89
N ASN A 252 12.29 -8.23 -1.41
CA ASN A 252 13.24 -9.01 -0.60
C ASN A 252 14.23 -8.11 0.14
N VAL A 253 14.54 -6.94 -0.43
CA VAL A 253 15.42 -5.91 0.13
C VAL A 253 14.56 -4.66 0.40
N PRO A 254 14.75 -3.91 1.50
CA PRO A 254 14.04 -2.64 1.70
C PRO A 254 14.18 -1.74 0.48
N LEU A 255 13.11 -1.10 0.04
CA LEU A 255 13.17 -0.18 -1.10
C LEU A 255 13.79 1.17 -0.67
N GLY A 256 14.76 1.65 -1.43
CA GLY A 256 15.51 2.87 -1.11
C GLY A 256 16.47 2.70 0.05
N LEU A 257 16.75 3.79 0.76
CA LEU A 257 17.66 3.83 1.92
C LEU A 257 16.96 4.22 3.22
N ALA A 258 15.78 4.84 3.16
CA ALA A 258 15.01 5.22 4.34
C ALA A 258 13.86 4.25 4.63
N ILE A 259 13.71 3.86 5.90
CA ILE A 259 12.59 3.05 6.41
C ILE A 259 12.00 3.77 7.63
N GLY A 260 10.75 4.22 7.56
CA GLY A 260 10.12 5.01 8.63
C GLY A 260 9.07 5.99 8.10
N ASN A 261 9.09 7.22 8.64
CA ASN A 261 8.14 8.26 8.26
C ASN A 261 8.87 9.51 7.75
N ALA A 262 9.45 10.31 8.66
CA ALA A 262 10.16 11.55 8.29
C ALA A 262 11.34 11.31 7.35
N ASN A 263 12.11 10.24 7.58
CA ASN A 263 13.21 9.88 6.69
C ASN A 263 12.74 9.44 5.29
N GLU A 264 11.59 8.78 5.18
CA GLU A 264 11.00 8.43 3.90
C GLU A 264 10.43 9.64 3.14
N VAL A 265 9.90 10.65 3.86
CA VAL A 265 9.55 11.95 3.26
C VAL A 265 10.80 12.65 2.72
N ARG A 266 11.88 12.70 3.51
CA ARG A 266 13.16 13.29 3.10
C ARG A 266 13.69 12.66 1.81
N GLU A 267 13.72 11.33 1.74
CA GLU A 267 14.16 10.59 0.56
C GLU A 267 13.24 10.83 -0.65
N SER A 268 11.92 10.95 -0.43
CA SER A 268 10.97 11.27 -1.50
C SER A 268 11.19 12.67 -2.09
N VAL A 269 11.49 13.66 -1.25
CA VAL A 269 11.82 15.02 -1.68
C VAL A 269 13.16 15.04 -2.45
N GLU A 270 14.12 14.21 -2.06
CA GLU A 270 15.38 14.04 -2.80
C GLU A 270 15.15 13.50 -4.22
N VAL A 271 14.27 12.50 -4.36
CA VAL A 271 13.85 11.95 -5.66
C VAL A 271 13.19 13.04 -6.51
N LEU A 272 12.29 13.83 -5.93
CA LEU A 272 11.63 14.95 -6.64
C LEU A 272 12.59 16.08 -7.04
N ALA A 273 13.72 16.20 -6.36
CA ALA A 273 14.80 17.13 -6.71
C ALA A 273 15.74 16.58 -7.81
N GLY A 274 15.44 15.39 -8.35
CA GLY A 274 16.22 14.72 -9.40
C GLY A 274 17.35 13.81 -8.88
N GLY A 275 17.41 13.57 -7.57
CA GLY A 275 18.39 12.69 -6.90
C GLY A 275 17.74 11.41 -6.36
N GLY A 276 18.18 10.97 -5.18
CA GLY A 276 17.61 9.83 -4.45
C GLY A 276 18.16 8.46 -4.88
N PRO A 277 17.77 7.38 -4.16
CA PRO A 277 18.23 6.03 -4.45
C PRO A 277 17.77 5.54 -5.82
N ALA A 278 18.66 4.86 -6.54
CA ALA A 278 18.40 4.42 -7.92
C ALA A 278 17.18 3.49 -8.04
N ASP A 279 16.95 2.61 -7.06
CA ASP A 279 15.80 1.70 -7.02
C ASP A 279 14.47 2.44 -6.82
N VAL A 280 14.45 3.48 -5.99
CA VAL A 280 13.26 4.34 -5.82
C VAL A 280 12.97 5.14 -7.08
N VAL A 281 14.00 5.69 -7.72
CA VAL A 281 13.87 6.44 -8.98
C VAL A 281 13.35 5.54 -10.10
N GLU A 282 13.97 4.38 -10.30
CA GLU A 282 13.58 3.41 -11.32
C GLU A 282 12.11 2.99 -11.16
N LEU A 283 11.71 2.58 -9.95
CA LEU A 283 10.33 2.14 -9.72
C LEU A 283 9.32 3.30 -9.85
N THR A 284 9.68 4.52 -9.42
CA THR A 284 8.82 5.70 -9.59
C THR A 284 8.60 6.00 -11.07
N VAL A 285 9.65 5.94 -11.89
CA VAL A 285 9.59 6.17 -13.33
C VAL A 285 8.73 5.11 -14.02
N GLU A 286 8.94 3.83 -13.70
CA GLU A 286 8.20 2.73 -14.34
C GLU A 286 6.70 2.74 -13.99
N LEU A 287 6.35 3.03 -12.72
CA LEU A 287 4.95 3.19 -12.34
C LEU A 287 4.32 4.44 -12.97
N ALA A 288 5.06 5.56 -13.07
CA ALA A 288 4.57 6.76 -13.73
C ALA A 288 4.32 6.53 -15.23
N ARG A 289 5.23 5.83 -15.93
CA ARG A 289 5.04 5.41 -17.33
C ARG A 289 3.78 4.60 -17.50
N GLU A 290 3.57 3.63 -16.62
CA GLU A 290 2.40 2.76 -16.69
C GLU A 290 1.09 3.53 -16.42
N MET A 291 1.08 4.43 -15.43
CA MET A 291 -0.05 5.31 -15.15
C MET A 291 -0.35 6.24 -16.34
N LEU A 292 0.68 6.86 -16.91
CA LEU A 292 0.53 7.77 -18.05
C LEU A 292 0.10 7.04 -19.33
N ARG A 293 0.57 5.80 -19.54
CA ARG A 293 0.11 4.93 -20.63
C ARG A 293 -1.39 4.68 -20.52
N LEU A 294 -1.89 4.28 -19.35
CA LEU A 294 -3.33 4.09 -19.10
C LEU A 294 -4.14 5.39 -19.19
N ALA A 295 -3.50 6.54 -18.93
CA ALA A 295 -4.08 7.87 -19.11
C ALA A 295 -3.99 8.40 -20.56
N GLY A 296 -3.49 7.61 -21.52
CA GLY A 296 -3.39 7.99 -22.94
C GLY A 296 -2.21 8.89 -23.29
N LYS A 297 -1.14 8.88 -22.48
CA LYS A 297 0.10 9.66 -22.66
C LYS A 297 1.34 8.74 -22.67
N PRO A 298 1.44 7.75 -23.58
CA PRO A 298 2.55 6.77 -23.57
C PRO A 298 3.93 7.38 -23.88
N ASP A 299 3.97 8.52 -24.60
CA ASP A 299 5.23 9.17 -25.04
C ASP A 299 5.73 10.26 -24.07
N ALA A 300 5.20 10.29 -22.84
CA ALA A 300 5.59 11.27 -21.82
C ALA A 300 7.06 11.09 -21.40
N ASP A 301 7.83 12.19 -21.39
CA ASP A 301 9.22 12.21 -20.89
C ASP A 301 9.23 12.26 -19.35
N VAL A 302 8.98 11.11 -18.74
CA VAL A 302 8.88 10.95 -17.27
C VAL A 302 10.17 11.32 -16.57
N GLU A 303 11.32 10.84 -17.06
CA GLU A 303 12.62 11.17 -16.49
C GLU A 303 12.99 12.64 -16.65
N GLY A 304 12.62 13.26 -17.78
CA GLY A 304 12.78 14.70 -17.97
C GLY A 304 11.99 15.51 -16.95
N ALA A 305 10.72 15.14 -16.71
CA ALA A 305 9.86 15.81 -15.73
C ALA A 305 10.33 15.66 -14.28
N LEU A 306 10.97 14.54 -13.94
CA LEU A 306 11.58 14.35 -12.63
C LEU A 306 12.84 15.22 -12.44
N LYS A 307 13.60 15.45 -13.51
CA LYS A 307 14.86 16.22 -13.47
C LYS A 307 14.71 17.73 -13.65
N ASN A 308 13.61 18.18 -14.25
CA ASN A 308 13.43 19.60 -14.62
C ASN A 308 12.68 20.44 -13.56
N GLY A 309 12.28 19.83 -12.45
CA GLY A 309 11.57 20.51 -11.35
C GLY A 309 10.04 20.51 -11.44
N ALA A 310 9.45 20.05 -12.55
CA ALA A 310 7.99 20.05 -12.72
C ALA A 310 7.27 19.23 -11.64
N ALA A 311 7.80 18.05 -11.29
CA ALA A 311 7.26 17.24 -10.20
C ALA A 311 7.39 17.95 -8.83
N MET A 312 8.52 18.61 -8.57
CA MET A 312 8.73 19.38 -7.33
C MET A 312 7.76 20.58 -7.20
N ASP A 313 7.45 21.25 -8.30
CA ASP A 313 6.48 22.34 -8.32
C ASP A 313 5.07 21.85 -7.96
N VAL A 314 4.68 20.66 -8.44
CA VAL A 314 3.42 20.04 -8.02
C VAL A 314 3.45 19.65 -6.54
N TRP A 315 4.55 19.05 -6.05
CA TRP A 315 4.72 18.71 -4.63
C TRP A 315 4.50 19.92 -3.73
N ARG A 316 5.18 21.05 -4.01
CA ARG A 316 5.03 22.27 -3.20
C ARG A 316 3.60 22.79 -3.19
N ARG A 317 2.96 22.91 -4.35
CA ARG A 317 1.56 23.38 -4.45
C ARG A 317 0.62 22.45 -3.71
N TRP A 318 0.77 21.15 -3.89
CA TRP A 318 -0.08 20.13 -3.29
C TRP A 318 0.04 20.10 -1.77
N VAL A 319 1.26 20.01 -1.23
CA VAL A 319 1.50 19.97 0.22
C VAL A 319 0.94 21.22 0.89
N SER A 320 1.19 22.40 0.34
CA SER A 320 0.63 23.66 0.86
C SER A 320 -0.89 23.72 0.78
N ALA A 321 -1.51 23.14 -0.25
CA ALA A 321 -2.96 23.10 -0.38
C ALA A 321 -3.64 22.11 0.59
N GLN A 322 -2.87 21.19 1.18
CA GLN A 322 -3.25 20.37 2.33
C GLN A 322 -2.62 20.87 3.64
N ASP A 323 -2.42 22.18 3.75
CA ASP A 323 -1.95 22.92 4.94
C ASP A 323 -0.51 22.60 5.43
N GLY A 324 0.22 21.77 4.71
CA GLY A 324 1.59 21.41 5.04
C GLY A 324 2.62 22.44 4.61
N ASP A 325 3.75 22.49 5.33
CA ASP A 325 4.94 23.22 4.90
C ASP A 325 5.84 22.30 4.05
N PRO A 326 5.90 22.48 2.70
CA PRO A 326 6.67 21.61 1.83
C PRO A 326 8.18 21.67 2.03
N ASP A 327 8.68 22.76 2.62
CA ASP A 327 10.10 22.98 2.93
C ASP A 327 10.32 22.97 4.47
N GLY A 328 9.32 22.52 5.23
CA GLY A 328 9.32 22.50 6.69
C GLY A 328 10.33 21.52 7.28
N VAL A 329 10.80 21.82 8.49
CA VAL A 329 11.76 20.97 9.21
C VAL A 329 11.06 19.69 9.67
N LEU A 330 11.49 18.56 9.10
CA LEU A 330 10.98 17.24 9.47
C LEU A 330 11.45 16.82 10.88
N PRO A 331 10.66 16.01 11.61
CA PRO A 331 11.04 15.50 12.92
C PRO A 331 12.37 14.74 12.90
N VAL A 332 13.24 15.02 13.87
CA VAL A 332 14.54 14.34 14.06
C VAL A 332 14.52 13.61 15.39
N ALA A 333 15.04 12.38 15.39
CA ALA A 333 15.09 11.54 16.59
C ALA A 333 16.11 12.07 17.60
N ARG A 334 15.86 11.82 18.89
CA ARG A 334 16.75 12.22 19.98
C ARG A 334 17.94 11.29 20.13
N GLU A 335 17.73 10.00 19.86
CA GLU A 335 18.70 8.95 20.05
C GLU A 335 18.96 8.23 18.72
N THR A 336 20.21 7.85 18.49
CA THR A 336 20.61 7.06 17.33
C THR A 336 21.52 5.91 17.75
N HIS A 337 21.49 4.84 16.96
CA HIS A 337 22.36 3.68 17.14
C HIS A 337 22.87 3.20 15.78
N GLU A 338 24.19 3.22 15.60
CA GLU A 338 24.83 2.78 14.37
C GLU A 338 25.18 1.30 14.45
N VAL A 339 24.82 0.55 13.40
CA VAL A 339 25.32 -0.80 13.18
C VAL A 339 26.44 -0.74 12.18
N ARG A 340 27.61 -1.26 12.56
CA ARG A 340 28.85 -1.17 11.80
C ARG A 340 29.30 -2.55 11.32
N ALA A 341 29.97 -2.57 10.17
CA ALA A 341 30.56 -3.77 9.59
C ALA A 341 31.62 -4.37 10.53
N ASP A 342 31.53 -5.67 10.80
CA ASP A 342 32.46 -6.39 11.67
C ASP A 342 33.71 -6.90 10.93
N ARG A 343 33.65 -6.93 9.60
CA ARG A 343 34.71 -7.36 8.68
C ARG A 343 34.68 -6.58 7.36
N ASP A 344 35.76 -6.71 6.60
CA ASP A 344 35.80 -6.28 5.20
C ASP A 344 35.02 -7.27 4.32
N GLY A 345 34.41 -6.76 3.25
CA GLY A 345 33.71 -7.60 2.27
C GLY A 345 32.71 -6.83 1.41
N VAL A 346 31.66 -7.53 1.00
CA VAL A 346 30.52 -6.97 0.25
C VAL A 346 29.25 -7.30 1.02
N LEU A 347 28.33 -6.36 1.17
CA LEU A 347 27.01 -6.64 1.72
C LEU A 347 26.27 -7.54 0.72
N VAL A 348 26.00 -8.80 1.07
CA VAL A 348 25.40 -9.78 0.15
C VAL A 348 23.92 -10.03 0.42
N ARG A 349 23.45 -9.78 1.64
CA ARG A 349 22.05 -9.99 2.05
C ARG A 349 21.58 -8.87 2.95
N GLN A 350 20.33 -8.44 2.76
CA GLN A 350 19.64 -7.46 3.59
C GLN A 350 18.13 -7.64 3.43
N GLU A 351 17.47 -8.27 4.40
CA GLU A 351 16.08 -8.71 4.29
C GLU A 351 15.07 -7.62 4.68
N ALA A 352 14.08 -7.37 3.82
CA ALA A 352 13.09 -6.32 4.02
C ALA A 352 12.27 -6.47 5.31
N LEU A 353 11.65 -7.63 5.54
CA LEU A 353 10.72 -7.84 6.65
C LEU A 353 11.36 -7.59 8.03
N PRO A 354 12.52 -8.19 8.36
CA PRO A 354 13.26 -7.86 9.58
C PRO A 354 13.48 -6.37 9.81
N PHE A 355 13.85 -5.63 8.78
CA PHE A 355 14.04 -4.17 8.87
C PHE A 355 12.74 -3.41 9.09
N GLY A 356 11.64 -3.83 8.47
CA GLY A 356 10.31 -3.28 8.75
C GLY A 356 9.87 -3.53 10.20
N ILE A 357 10.12 -4.73 10.73
CA ILE A 357 9.85 -5.08 12.13
C ILE A 357 10.72 -4.24 13.07
N ALA A 358 12.00 -4.05 12.74
CA ALA A 358 12.91 -3.22 13.52
C ALA A 358 12.43 -1.76 13.58
N ALA A 359 12.09 -1.16 12.44
CA ALA A 359 11.52 0.19 12.38
C ALA A 359 10.22 0.31 13.18
N TRP A 360 9.33 -0.68 13.08
CA TRP A 360 8.12 -0.75 13.90
C TRP A 360 8.42 -0.78 15.40
N ARG A 361 9.41 -1.57 15.85
CA ARG A 361 9.86 -1.62 17.25
C ARG A 361 10.50 -0.31 17.73
N LEU A 362 11.13 0.45 16.84
CA LEU A 362 11.61 1.81 17.12
C LEU A 362 10.46 2.83 17.31
N GLY A 363 9.24 2.48 16.90
CA GLY A 363 8.05 3.32 17.02
C GLY A 363 7.59 3.96 15.72
N ALA A 364 8.17 3.57 14.58
CA ALA A 364 7.80 4.10 13.26
C ALA A 364 6.44 3.59 12.74
N GLY A 365 5.78 2.68 13.46
CA GLY A 365 4.46 2.16 13.11
C GLY A 365 3.60 1.87 14.32
N ARG A 366 2.34 1.49 14.07
CA ARG A 366 1.34 1.26 15.12
C ARG A 366 1.29 -0.19 15.57
N ALA A 367 1.17 -0.41 16.87
CA ALA A 367 0.81 -1.73 17.41
C ALA A 367 -0.71 -1.93 17.40
N ARG A 368 -1.47 -0.87 17.69
CA ARG A 368 -2.93 -0.83 17.59
C ARG A 368 -3.36 0.40 16.79
N LYS A 369 -4.53 0.33 16.14
CA LYS A 369 -5.03 1.38 15.24
C LYS A 369 -5.02 2.80 15.82
N GLN A 370 -5.23 2.94 17.12
CA GLN A 370 -5.28 4.21 17.84
C GLN A 370 -3.93 4.68 18.41
N ASP A 371 -2.89 3.85 18.33
CA ASP A 371 -1.59 4.20 18.92
C ASP A 371 -0.92 5.32 18.11
N PRO A 372 -0.20 6.24 18.77
CA PRO A 372 0.54 7.27 18.07
C PRO A 372 1.76 6.67 17.34
N VAL A 373 2.14 7.31 16.23
CA VAL A 373 3.38 7.01 15.51
C VAL A 373 4.45 8.02 15.93
N ILE A 374 5.68 7.54 16.07
CA ILE A 374 6.84 8.39 16.27
C ILE A 374 7.44 8.68 14.89
N HIS A 375 7.11 9.85 14.32
CA HIS A 375 7.51 10.17 12.94
C HIS A 375 9.03 10.30 12.74
N SER A 376 9.77 10.63 13.81
CA SER A 376 11.24 10.70 13.82
C SER A 376 11.92 9.33 13.85
N ALA A 377 11.20 8.28 14.24
CA ALA A 377 11.76 6.93 14.35
C ALA A 377 11.87 6.26 12.98
N GLY A 378 12.93 5.47 12.79
CA GLY A 378 13.20 4.80 11.52
C GLY A 378 14.60 4.23 11.43
N ILE A 379 14.96 3.76 10.24
CA ILE A 379 16.28 3.25 9.90
C ILE A 379 16.74 3.95 8.62
N ASP A 380 17.95 4.47 8.64
CA ASP A 380 18.64 5.00 7.46
C ASP A 380 19.76 4.03 7.07
N LEU A 381 19.66 3.44 5.89
CA LEU A 381 20.64 2.54 5.30
C LEU A 381 21.76 3.36 4.67
N VAL A 382 23.01 2.92 4.88
CA VAL A 382 24.20 3.50 4.25
C VAL A 382 24.72 2.59 3.14
N ALA A 383 24.54 1.28 3.30
CA ALA A 383 24.91 0.27 2.33
C ALA A 383 23.71 -0.62 1.94
N LYS A 384 23.71 -1.06 0.68
CA LYS A 384 22.75 -1.97 0.06
C LYS A 384 23.48 -3.21 -0.46
N PRO A 385 22.76 -4.32 -0.73
CA PRO A 385 23.36 -5.51 -1.30
C PRO A 385 24.11 -5.18 -2.61
N GLY A 386 25.37 -5.60 -2.69
CA GLY A 386 26.31 -5.26 -3.77
C GLY A 386 27.37 -4.23 -3.38
N ASP A 387 27.17 -3.47 -2.31
CA ASP A 387 28.12 -2.46 -1.86
C ASP A 387 29.31 -3.09 -1.13
N ALA A 388 30.52 -2.62 -1.46
CA ALA A 388 31.73 -2.97 -0.73
C ALA A 388 31.82 -2.20 0.60
N VAL A 389 32.18 -2.91 1.67
CA VAL A 389 32.27 -2.35 3.03
C VAL A 389 33.60 -2.75 3.67
N LYS A 390 34.13 -1.86 4.51
CA LYS A 390 35.30 -2.14 5.37
C LYS A 390 34.85 -2.30 6.81
N LYS A 391 35.62 -3.07 7.57
CA LYS A 391 35.43 -3.20 9.01
C LYS A 391 35.36 -1.82 9.67
N GLY A 392 34.28 -1.58 10.39
CA GLY A 392 33.99 -0.32 11.07
C GLY A 392 33.11 0.65 10.28
N ASP A 393 32.90 0.45 8.98
CA ASP A 393 31.97 1.27 8.20
C ASP A 393 30.54 1.13 8.76
N VAL A 394 29.76 2.21 8.73
CA VAL A 394 28.35 2.16 9.13
C VAL A 394 27.57 1.47 8.02
N LEU A 395 26.79 0.44 8.38
CA LEU A 395 25.88 -0.24 7.45
C LEU A 395 24.52 0.46 7.43
N PHE A 396 24.02 0.81 8.62
CA PHE A 396 22.75 1.50 8.80
C PHE A 396 22.65 2.10 10.22
N THR A 397 21.79 3.10 10.37
CA THR A 397 21.56 3.83 11.60
C THR A 397 20.10 3.71 12.02
N LEU A 398 19.86 3.25 13.25
CA LEU A 398 18.54 3.21 13.88
C LEU A 398 18.30 4.53 14.60
N SER A 399 17.10 5.09 14.47
CA SER A 399 16.68 6.35 15.07
C SER A 399 15.43 6.14 15.94
N ALA A 400 15.43 6.65 17.16
CA ALA A 400 14.30 6.57 18.09
C ALA A 400 14.25 7.75 19.08
N GLU A 401 13.10 7.94 19.74
CA GLU A 401 12.96 8.95 20.82
C GLU A 401 13.60 8.52 22.14
N ASP A 402 13.86 7.21 22.29
CA ASP A 402 14.33 6.56 23.52
C ASP A 402 15.30 5.44 23.15
N ALA A 403 16.42 5.35 23.89
CA ALA A 403 17.45 4.35 23.64
C ALA A 403 17.05 2.93 24.07
N ALA A 404 16.07 2.77 24.98
CA ALA A 404 15.57 1.48 25.42
C ALA A 404 14.80 0.71 24.34
N ARG A 405 14.46 1.35 23.21
CA ARG A 405 13.87 0.70 22.03
C ARG A 405 14.88 -0.06 21.18
N PHE A 406 16.16 0.31 21.20
CA PHE A 406 17.17 -0.30 20.33
C PHE A 406 17.35 -1.80 20.53
N PRO A 407 17.42 -2.36 21.77
CA PRO A 407 17.64 -3.80 21.95
C PRO A 407 16.64 -4.65 21.18
N ARG A 408 15.33 -4.37 21.32
CA ARG A 408 14.31 -5.14 20.59
C ARG A 408 14.36 -4.91 19.08
N ALA A 409 14.74 -3.72 18.62
CA ALA A 409 14.89 -3.47 17.20
C ALA A 409 16.08 -4.25 16.63
N LEU A 410 17.22 -4.29 17.34
CA LEU A 410 18.40 -5.07 16.97
C LEU A 410 18.12 -6.58 16.98
N ASP A 411 17.35 -7.09 17.96
CA ASP A 411 16.92 -8.49 17.99
C ASP A 411 16.14 -8.89 16.71
N ALA A 412 15.41 -7.95 16.10
CA ALA A 412 14.71 -8.22 14.83
C ALA A 412 15.66 -8.32 13.64
N LEU A 413 16.84 -7.69 13.72
CA LEU A 413 17.83 -7.62 12.65
C LEU A 413 18.88 -8.73 12.74
N GLU A 414 18.86 -9.54 13.80
CA GLU A 414 19.79 -10.66 13.96
C GLU A 414 19.67 -11.63 12.77
N GLY A 415 20.78 -11.83 12.07
CA GLY A 415 20.84 -12.68 10.89
C GLY A 415 20.11 -12.14 9.66
N ALA A 416 19.57 -10.91 9.68
CA ALA A 416 18.82 -10.31 8.56
C ALA A 416 19.70 -9.65 7.50
N TYR A 417 21.01 -9.55 7.76
CA TYR A 417 21.99 -9.03 6.82
C TYR A 417 23.30 -9.81 6.92
N GLU A 418 24.12 -9.77 5.87
CA GLU A 418 25.33 -10.58 5.78
C GLU A 418 26.41 -9.92 4.93
N ILE A 419 27.66 -9.92 5.42
CA ILE A 419 28.84 -9.49 4.66
C ILE A 419 29.56 -10.73 4.14
N GLY A 420 29.57 -10.90 2.83
CA GLY A 420 30.27 -11.97 2.12
C GLY A 420 31.66 -11.53 1.63
N ASP A 421 32.41 -12.49 1.09
CA ASP A 421 33.67 -12.22 0.40
C ASP A 421 33.42 -11.50 -0.95
N ALA A 422 34.46 -10.87 -1.50
CA ALA A 422 34.38 -10.29 -2.83
C ALA A 422 34.08 -11.39 -3.87
N GLY A 423 33.03 -11.18 -4.68
CA GLY A 423 32.56 -12.15 -5.68
C GLY A 423 31.53 -13.15 -5.17
N SER A 424 31.13 -13.08 -3.89
CA SER A 424 29.96 -13.79 -3.39
C SER A 424 28.69 -13.36 -4.12
N GLU A 425 27.73 -14.28 -4.22
CA GLU A 425 26.41 -14.02 -4.80
C GLU A 425 25.67 -12.94 -4.01
N ILE A 426 25.07 -11.96 -4.71
CA ILE A 426 24.23 -10.93 -4.10
C ILE A 426 22.79 -11.42 -4.05
N LEU A 427 22.26 -11.56 -2.84
CA LEU A 427 20.96 -12.15 -2.56
C LEU A 427 19.86 -11.09 -2.53
N THR A 428 19.50 -10.56 -3.71
CA THR A 428 18.37 -9.63 -3.88
C THR A 428 17.05 -10.35 -4.14
N GLY A 429 17.07 -11.66 -4.40
CA GLY A 429 15.87 -12.45 -4.67
C GLY A 429 15.17 -12.13 -6.01
N GLY A 430 15.85 -11.47 -6.94
CA GLY A 430 15.35 -11.19 -8.30
C GLY A 430 15.55 -9.74 -8.76
N PRO A 431 15.09 -9.40 -9.98
CA PRO A 431 15.11 -8.02 -10.48
C PRO A 431 14.12 -7.14 -9.69
N LEU A 432 14.32 -5.82 -9.70
CA LEU A 432 13.40 -4.86 -9.05
C LEU A 432 11.97 -4.97 -9.61
N ILE A 433 11.85 -5.14 -10.93
CA ILE A 433 10.59 -5.36 -11.63
C ILE A 433 10.71 -6.69 -12.39
N ALA A 434 9.91 -7.67 -11.99
CA ALA A 434 9.96 -9.02 -12.54
C ALA A 434 8.96 -9.26 -13.68
N GLY A 435 7.99 -8.35 -13.86
CA GLY A 435 7.07 -8.42 -14.98
C GLY A 435 5.88 -7.48 -14.86
N ARG A 436 5.12 -7.41 -15.95
CA ARG A 436 3.85 -6.69 -16.05
C ARG A 436 2.72 -7.68 -16.31
N VAL A 437 1.56 -7.41 -15.74
CA VAL A 437 0.30 -8.12 -16.00
C VAL A 437 -0.72 -7.08 -16.44
N GLY A 438 -1.54 -7.40 -17.44
CA GLY A 438 -2.61 -6.52 -17.88
C GLY A 438 -2.16 -5.37 -18.79
N ALA A 439 -3.08 -4.43 -18.96
CA ALA A 439 -3.58 -4.01 -20.27
C ALA A 439 -2.51 -3.79 -21.35
N GLU A 440 -2.48 -4.64 -22.38
CA GLU A 440 -1.89 -4.29 -23.69
C GLU A 440 -2.45 -2.96 -24.21
#